data_AF-A0A811V7G4-F1
#
_entry.id   AF-A0A811V7G4-F1
#
_cell.length_a   1.000
_cell.length_b   1.000
_cell.length_c   1.000
_cell.angle_alpha   90.00
_cell.angle_beta   90.00
_cell.angle_gamma   90.00
#
_symmetry.space_group_name_H-M   'P 1'
#
loop_
_entity.id
_entity.type
_entity.pdbx_description
1 polymer ?
#
loop_
_entity_poly.entity_id
_entity_poly.type
_entity_poly.pdbx_seq_one_letter_code
_entity_poly.pdbx_strand_id
1 'polypeptide(L)'
;MVRRCNNVGVRIFVDVVFNHMTGDNVNARGTGGSTADPSNKSFPAVPYSNLDFHPTCSINNYNDKYEVRNCELVGLKDLDQSKSWVQDRVVDFLNHLISLGVAGFRVDAASICGPRT
;
A
#
# COMPACT_ATOMS: atom_id res chain seq x y z
N MET A 1 8.59 -19.21 9.43
CA MET A 1 7.80 -18.70 10.58
C MET A 1 6.36 -19.21 10.51
N VAL A 2 5.56 -18.79 9.53
CA VAL A 2 4.11 -19.10 9.43
C VAL A 2 3.77 -20.58 9.67
N ARG A 3 4.42 -21.50 8.96
CA ARG A 3 4.24 -22.96 9.16
C ARG A 3 4.41 -23.41 10.61
N ARG A 4 5.45 -22.95 11.30
CA ARG A 4 5.74 -23.35 12.69
C ARG A 4 4.65 -22.88 13.65
N CYS A 5 4.18 -21.64 13.49
CA CYS A 5 3.10 -21.07 14.33
C CYS A 5 1.77 -21.78 14.08
N ASN A 6 1.42 -22.01 12.81
CA ASN A 6 0.19 -22.71 12.45
C ASN A 6 0.13 -24.14 13.02
N ASN A 7 1.25 -24.87 13.04
CA ASN A 7 1.33 -26.23 13.58
C ASN A 7 1.04 -26.31 15.10
N VAL A 8 1.16 -25.19 15.82
CA VAL A 8 0.86 -25.10 17.26
C VAL A 8 -0.39 -24.27 17.55
N GLY A 9 -1.23 -24.03 16.53
CA GLY A 9 -2.49 -23.30 16.66
C GLY A 9 -2.35 -21.78 16.80
N VAL A 10 -1.16 -21.21 16.65
CA VAL A 10 -0.94 -19.75 16.70
C VAL A 10 -1.08 -19.16 15.31
N ARG A 11 -2.07 -18.28 15.14
CA ARG A 11 -2.40 -17.64 13.86
C ARG A 11 -1.61 -16.35 13.64
N ILE A 12 -1.27 -16.08 12.38
CA ILE A 12 -0.50 -14.91 11.98
C ILE A 12 -1.40 -13.94 11.22
N PHE A 13 -1.39 -12.68 11.66
CA PHE A 13 -2.02 -11.57 10.97
C PHE A 13 -0.91 -10.65 10.46
N VAL A 14 -0.95 -10.32 9.16
CA VAL A 14 0.06 -9.44 8.56
C VAL A 14 -0.45 -8.01 8.57
N ASP A 15 0.41 -7.08 8.97
CA ASP A 15 0.17 -5.66 8.77
C ASP A 15 0.42 -5.31 7.31
N VAL A 16 -0.64 -4.92 6.59
CA VAL A 16 -0.57 -4.64 5.15
C VAL A 16 -0.73 -3.15 4.92
N VAL A 17 0.24 -2.60 4.20
CA VAL A 17 0.29 -1.19 3.81
C VAL A 17 0.13 -1.13 2.30
N PHE A 18 -1.08 -0.75 1.84
CA PHE A 18 -1.39 -0.58 0.42
C PHE A 18 -2.13 0.73 0.11
N ASN A 19 -2.25 1.62 1.09
CA ASN A 19 -2.75 2.97 0.87
C ASN A 19 -1.75 3.78 0.03
N HIS A 20 -0.47 3.71 0.40
CA HIS A 20 0.59 4.57 -0.13
C HIS A 20 1.87 3.77 -0.37
N MET A 21 2.82 4.38 -1.09
CA MET A 21 4.18 3.90 -1.23
C MET A 21 5.12 4.63 -0.27
N THR A 22 6.12 5.38 -0.75
CA THR A 22 7.05 6.09 0.13
C THR A 22 6.83 7.60 0.07
N GLY A 23 7.36 8.33 1.03
CA GLY A 23 7.60 9.76 0.88
C GLY A 23 8.79 10.03 -0.04
N ASP A 24 9.05 11.31 -0.30
CA ASP A 24 10.19 11.74 -1.12
C ASP A 24 11.52 11.37 -0.45
N ASN A 25 12.39 10.71 -1.22
CA ASN A 25 13.73 10.33 -0.79
C ASN A 25 14.64 10.15 -2.00
N VAL A 26 15.81 10.79 -1.96
CA VAL A 26 16.81 10.72 -3.03
C VAL A 26 17.53 9.37 -2.96
N ASN A 27 17.68 8.69 -4.09
CA ASN A 27 18.29 7.35 -4.17
C ASN A 27 17.56 6.32 -3.28
N ALA A 28 16.23 6.38 -3.24
CA ALA A 28 15.42 5.47 -2.42
C ALA A 28 15.71 4.00 -2.76
N ARG A 29 16.00 3.20 -1.72
CA ARG A 29 16.28 1.77 -1.83
C ARG A 29 15.51 0.98 -0.80
N GLY A 30 14.73 0.00 -1.27
CA GLY A 30 13.99 -0.92 -0.43
C GLY A 30 14.87 -1.99 0.19
N THR A 31 14.38 -2.61 1.26
CA THR A 31 15.06 -3.73 1.95
C THR A 31 15.22 -4.98 1.08
N GLY A 32 14.36 -5.15 0.07
CA GLY A 32 14.48 -6.17 -0.98
C GLY A 32 15.45 -5.82 -2.11
N GLY A 33 16.15 -4.67 -2.03
CA GLY A 33 17.12 -4.23 -3.04
C GLY A 33 16.53 -3.41 -4.20
N SER A 34 15.20 -3.33 -4.30
CA SER A 34 14.49 -2.50 -5.28
C SER A 34 14.83 -1.01 -5.12
N THR A 35 14.90 -0.29 -6.22
CA THR A 35 15.02 1.17 -6.24
C THR A 35 13.65 1.82 -6.44
N ALA A 36 13.54 3.09 -6.05
CA ALA A 36 12.38 3.93 -6.36
C ALA A 36 12.81 5.36 -6.67
N ASP A 37 11.98 6.07 -7.43
CA ASP A 37 12.02 7.53 -7.57
C ASP A 37 10.66 8.07 -7.11
N PRO A 38 10.51 8.32 -5.80
CA PRO A 38 9.22 8.71 -5.24
C PRO A 38 8.75 10.08 -5.73
N SER A 39 9.68 11.01 -5.99
CA SER A 39 9.36 12.34 -6.53
C SER A 39 8.66 12.27 -7.88
N ASN A 40 9.02 11.29 -8.70
CA ASN A 40 8.38 11.01 -9.99
C ASN A 40 7.35 9.88 -9.91
N LYS A 41 6.99 9.42 -8.70
CA LYS A 41 6.04 8.33 -8.45
C LYS A 41 6.38 7.05 -9.21
N SER A 42 7.68 6.73 -9.30
CA SER A 42 8.17 5.53 -9.98
C SER A 42 8.62 4.47 -8.96
N PHE A 43 7.98 3.30 -9.02
CA PHE A 43 8.30 2.13 -8.21
C PHE A 43 8.45 0.90 -9.11
N PRO A 44 9.58 0.77 -9.83
CA PRO A 44 9.74 -0.19 -10.93
C PRO A 44 9.61 -1.67 -10.56
N ALA A 45 9.80 -2.02 -9.30
CA ALA A 45 9.69 -3.42 -8.85
C ALA A 45 8.25 -3.95 -8.81
N VAL A 46 7.22 -3.08 -8.82
CA VAL A 46 5.81 -3.49 -8.75
C VAL A 46 5.14 -3.67 -10.13
N PRO A 47 5.54 -3.02 -11.23
CA PRO A 47 5.92 -1.62 -11.50
C PRO A 47 4.76 -0.62 -11.37
N TYR A 48 4.86 0.33 -10.43
CA TYR A 48 3.98 1.51 -10.42
C TYR A 48 4.65 2.73 -11.05
N SER A 49 3.83 3.55 -11.67
CA SER A 49 4.14 4.82 -12.31
C SER A 49 3.23 5.92 -11.77
N ASN A 50 3.48 7.17 -12.13
CA ASN A 50 2.63 8.30 -11.76
C ASN A 50 1.14 8.16 -12.14
N LEU A 51 0.78 7.27 -13.07
CA LEU A 51 -0.60 7.00 -13.47
C LEU A 51 -1.39 6.16 -12.43
N ASP A 52 -0.67 5.54 -11.50
CA ASP A 52 -1.19 4.60 -10.50
C ASP A 52 -1.45 5.28 -9.15
N PHE A 53 -1.26 6.60 -9.07
CA PHE A 53 -1.40 7.40 -7.85
C PHE A 53 -2.40 8.53 -8.07
N HIS A 54 -3.02 8.97 -6.99
CA HIS A 54 -3.78 10.21 -7.02
C HIS A 54 -2.88 11.42 -7.32
N PRO A 55 -3.43 12.53 -7.85
CA PRO A 55 -2.71 13.79 -7.97
C PRO A 55 -2.11 14.22 -6.62
N THR A 56 -0.94 14.86 -6.65
CA THR A 56 -0.28 15.27 -5.40
C THR A 56 -1.04 16.41 -4.73
N CYS A 57 -1.50 16.14 -3.50
CA CYS A 57 -2.08 17.10 -2.56
C CYS A 57 -1.82 16.59 -1.14
N SER A 58 -1.99 17.44 -0.13
CA SER A 58 -1.84 17.08 1.29
C SER A 58 -3.20 17.05 1.97
N ILE A 59 -3.36 16.16 2.95
CA ILE A 59 -4.53 16.17 3.84
C ILE A 59 -4.40 17.35 4.80
N ASN A 60 -5.22 18.38 4.62
CA ASN A 60 -5.26 19.57 5.47
C ASN A 60 -6.49 19.58 6.37
N ASN A 61 -7.58 18.94 5.93
CA ASN A 61 -8.85 18.87 6.63
C ASN A 61 -9.32 17.42 6.77
N TYR A 62 -9.15 16.85 7.96
CA TYR A 62 -9.60 15.48 8.28
C TYR A 62 -11.13 15.30 8.26
N ASN A 63 -11.92 16.38 8.18
CA ASN A 63 -13.37 16.29 8.00
C ASN A 63 -13.77 16.25 6.51
N ASP A 64 -12.86 16.55 5.59
CA ASP A 64 -13.09 16.41 4.16
C ASP A 64 -12.77 14.98 3.71
N LYS A 65 -13.81 14.22 3.37
CA LYS A 65 -13.67 12.83 2.91
C LYS A 65 -12.91 12.72 1.60
N TYR A 66 -12.91 13.76 0.77
CA TYR A 66 -12.16 13.75 -0.48
C TYR A 66 -10.67 13.88 -0.20
N GLU A 67 -10.25 14.85 0.61
CA GLU A 67 -8.84 14.99 0.99
C GLU A 67 -8.34 13.74 1.70
N VAL A 68 -9.10 13.26 2.70
CA VAL A 68 -8.71 12.08 3.50
C VAL A 68 -8.54 10.83 2.64
N ARG A 69 -9.14 10.73 1.45
CA ARG A 69 -9.09 9.52 0.63
C ARG A 69 -8.27 9.62 -0.64
N ASN A 70 -7.89 10.82 -1.06
CA ASN A 70 -7.23 11.04 -2.34
C ASN A 70 -6.00 11.96 -2.25
N CYS A 71 -5.60 12.38 -1.05
CA CYS A 71 -4.39 13.17 -0.83
C CYS A 71 -3.34 12.41 -0.03
N GLU A 72 -2.08 12.82 -0.21
CA GLU A 72 -0.91 12.21 0.41
C GLU A 72 -0.92 12.41 1.94
N LEU A 73 -1.03 11.31 2.68
CA LEU A 73 -0.82 11.30 4.12
C LEU A 73 0.64 11.63 4.41
N VAL A 74 0.92 12.82 4.96
CA VAL A 74 2.27 13.31 5.29
C VAL A 74 3.29 13.17 4.15
N GLY A 75 2.84 13.36 2.90
CA GLY A 75 3.69 13.31 1.69
C GLY A 75 4.01 11.90 1.17
N LEU A 76 3.37 10.87 1.71
CA LEU A 76 3.47 9.50 1.21
C LEU A 76 2.66 9.39 -0.09
N LYS A 77 3.28 8.89 -1.17
CA LYS A 77 2.63 8.83 -2.49
C LYS A 77 1.42 7.91 -2.44
N ASP A 78 0.23 8.51 -2.60
CA ASP A 78 -1.07 7.88 -2.37
C ASP A 78 -1.56 7.12 -3.62
N LEU A 79 -1.73 5.80 -3.49
CA LEU A 79 -2.12 4.93 -4.61
C LEU A 79 -3.58 5.16 -4.98
N ASP A 80 -3.88 5.15 -6.28
CA ASP A 80 -5.25 5.24 -6.76
C ASP A 80 -5.87 3.84 -6.87
N GLN A 81 -6.50 3.38 -5.79
CA GLN A 81 -7.16 2.07 -5.77
C GLN A 81 -8.45 2.03 -6.60
N SER A 82 -8.85 3.10 -7.31
CA SER A 82 -9.91 3.02 -8.32
C SER A 82 -9.41 2.34 -9.61
N LYS A 83 -8.09 2.34 -9.85
CA LYS A 83 -7.45 1.73 -11.02
C LYS A 83 -7.40 0.20 -10.89
N SER A 84 -7.79 -0.51 -11.94
CA SER A 84 -7.73 -1.98 -11.97
C SER A 84 -6.31 -2.50 -11.78
N TRP A 85 -5.31 -1.86 -12.40
CA TRP A 85 -3.91 -2.25 -12.25
C TRP A 85 -3.44 -2.21 -10.78
N VAL A 86 -3.80 -1.15 -10.05
CA VAL A 86 -3.49 -1.02 -8.62
C VAL A 86 -4.18 -2.12 -7.82
N GLN A 87 -5.47 -2.34 -8.07
CA GLN A 87 -6.26 -3.39 -7.41
C GLN A 87 -5.65 -4.78 -7.64
N ASP A 88 -5.30 -5.11 -8.88
CA ASP A 88 -4.74 -6.41 -9.24
C ASP A 88 -3.43 -6.66 -8.49
N ARG A 89 -2.54 -5.67 -8.43
CA ARG A 89 -1.28 -5.76 -7.67
C ARG A 89 -1.49 -5.94 -6.17
N VAL A 90 -2.46 -5.24 -5.58
CA VAL A 90 -2.83 -5.42 -4.17
C VAL A 90 -3.40 -6.82 -3.93
N VAL A 91 -4.30 -7.29 -4.79
CA VAL A 91 -4.90 -8.62 -4.69
C VAL A 91 -3.84 -9.72 -4.86
N ASP A 92 -2.93 -9.60 -5.82
CA ASP A 92 -1.82 -10.53 -6.03
C ASP A 92 -0.95 -10.64 -4.77
N PHE A 93 -0.61 -9.49 -4.15
CA PHE A 93 0.15 -9.43 -2.91
C PHE A 93 -0.58 -10.12 -1.74
N LEU A 94 -1.86 -9.80 -1.52
CA LEU A 94 -2.65 -10.38 -0.43
C LEU A 94 -2.85 -11.89 -0.63
N ASN A 95 -3.15 -12.33 -1.85
CA ASN A 95 -3.28 -13.75 -2.18
C ASN A 95 -1.96 -14.50 -2.01
N HIS A 96 -0.83 -13.88 -2.34
CA HIS A 96 0.47 -14.47 -2.06
C HIS A 96 0.66 -14.70 -0.55
N LEU A 97 0.34 -13.72 0.30
CA LEU A 97 0.41 -13.89 1.75
C LEU A 97 -0.53 -15.00 2.26
N ILE A 98 -1.76 -15.08 1.73
CA ILE A 98 -2.70 -16.17 2.05
C ILE A 98 -2.10 -17.53 1.68
N SER A 99 -1.47 -17.64 0.50
CA SER A 99 -0.81 -18.89 0.07
C SER A 99 0.34 -19.32 0.99
N LEU A 100 0.97 -18.37 1.70
CA LEU A 100 1.98 -18.66 2.72
C LEU A 100 1.38 -19.14 4.06
N GLY A 101 0.06 -19.06 4.22
CA GLY A 101 -0.70 -19.57 5.37
C GLY A 101 -1.03 -18.54 6.45
N VAL A 102 -1.07 -17.24 6.12
CA VAL A 102 -1.54 -16.20 7.06
C VAL A 102 -3.05 -16.35 7.29
N ALA A 103 -3.52 -15.93 8.47
CA ALA A 103 -4.93 -16.07 8.86
C ALA A 103 -5.75 -14.81 8.56
N GLY A 104 -5.10 -13.67 8.30
CA GLY A 104 -5.77 -12.43 7.99
C GLY A 104 -4.81 -11.24 7.97
N PHE A 105 -5.40 -10.05 7.92
CA PHE A 105 -4.69 -8.80 7.74
C PHE A 105 -5.15 -7.74 8.73
N ARG A 106 -4.19 -6.96 9.26
CA ARG A 106 -4.45 -5.63 9.81
C ARG A 106 -4.20 -4.65 8.68
N VAL A 107 -5.24 -3.98 8.21
CA VAL A 107 -5.14 -3.04 7.09
C VAL A 107 -4.73 -1.68 7.64
N ASP A 108 -3.53 -1.24 7.30
CA ASP A 108 -3.04 0.09 7.64
C ASP A 108 -3.85 1.17 6.90
N ALA A 109 -4.03 2.32 7.56
CA ALA A 109 -4.69 3.50 6.97
C ALA A 109 -6.07 3.21 6.34
N ALA A 110 -6.82 2.21 6.83
CA ALA A 110 -8.07 1.78 6.21
C ALA A 110 -9.15 2.87 6.09
N SER A 111 -9.14 3.90 6.94
CA SER A 111 -10.06 5.04 6.84
C SER A 111 -9.75 6.00 5.68
N ILE A 112 -8.51 5.96 5.21
CA ILE A 112 -7.96 6.76 4.09
C ILE A 112 -8.24 5.99 2.78
N CYS A 113 -8.14 4.66 2.78
CA CYS A 113 -8.64 3.83 1.69
C CYS A 113 -10.18 3.99 1.53
N GLY A 114 -10.64 4.63 0.45
CA GLY A 114 -12.08 4.79 0.20
C GLY A 114 -12.80 3.43 0.03
N PRO A 115 -13.96 3.19 0.68
CA PRO A 115 -14.78 2.02 0.39
C PRO A 115 -15.34 2.15 -1.03
N ARG A 116 -15.31 1.05 -1.79
CA ARG A 116 -16.02 0.97 -3.07
C ARG A 116 -17.53 1.00 -2.76
N THR A 117 -18.19 2.11 -3.13
CA THR A 117 -19.65 2.25 -3.08
C THR A 117 -20.31 1.59 -4.27
#